data_AF-A0A3S3T5B4-F1
#
_entry.id   AF-A0A3S3T5B4-F1
#
_cell.length_a   1.000
_cell.length_b   1.000
_cell.length_c   1.000
_cell.angle_alpha   90.00
_cell.angle_beta   90.00
_cell.angle_gamma   90.00
#
_symmetry.space_group_name_H-M   'P 1'
#
loop_
_entity.id
_entity.type
_entity.pdbx_description
1 polymer ?
#
loop_
_entity_poly.entity_id
_entity_poly.type
_entity_poly.pdbx_seq_one_letter_code
_entity_poly.pdbx_strand_id
1 'polypeptide(L)'
;MTWFWGIALPALVQMAAVAGVVVATNGGGSFVGLGALLTSLVALPLTALANALALRRQPPLHPLVLAARIMYTTLLYPVLLALAATLAT
;
A
#
# COMPACT_ATOMS: atom_id res chain seq x y z
N MET A 1 1.49 20.76 5.28
CA MET A 1 1.09 20.25 3.95
C MET A 1 1.83 18.96 3.55
N THR A 2 3.11 18.79 3.87
CA THR A 2 3.89 17.56 3.59
C THR A 2 3.33 16.28 4.23
N TRP A 3 2.72 16.39 5.42
CA TRP A 3 2.10 15.27 6.12
C TRP A 3 0.89 14.68 5.38
N PHE A 4 0.08 15.52 4.74
CA PHE A 4 -1.09 15.08 3.98
C PHE A 4 -0.66 14.30 2.74
N TRP A 5 0.26 14.85 1.95
CA TRP A 5 0.77 14.20 0.74
C TRP A 5 1.61 12.95 1.02
N GLY A 6 2.32 12.89 2.16
CA GLY A 6 3.14 11.73 2.53
C GLY A 6 2.37 10.55 3.12
N ILE A 7 1.08 10.70 3.43
CA ILE A 7 0.24 9.66 4.05
C ILE A 7 -1.00 9.38 3.21
N ALA A 8 -1.75 10.42 2.83
CA ALA A 8 -3.01 10.26 2.12
C ALA A 8 -2.82 9.73 0.69
N LEU A 9 -1.84 10.28 -0.05
CA LEU A 9 -1.57 9.84 -1.43
C LEU A 9 -1.10 8.37 -1.47
N PRO A 10 -0.15 7.92 -0.63
CA PRO A 10 0.16 6.51 -0.44
C PRO A 10 -1.04 5.60 -0.13
N ALA A 11 -1.88 6.02 0.81
CA ALA A 11 -3.06 5.24 1.20
C ALA A 11 -4.04 5.09 0.03
N LEU A 12 -4.29 6.17 -0.73
CA LEU A 12 -5.15 6.14 -1.91
C LEU A 12 -4.59 5.21 -3.00
N VAL A 13 -3.28 5.24 -3.24
CA VAL A 13 -2.63 4.33 -4.22
C VAL A 13 -2.77 2.87 -3.78
N GLN A 14 -2.55 2.56 -2.49
CA GLN A 14 -2.74 1.21 -1.97
C GLN A 14 -4.20 0.74 -2.07
N MET A 15 -5.16 1.62 -1.75
CA MET A 15 -6.58 1.30 -1.87
C MET A 15 -6.98 0.99 -3.32
N ALA A 16 -6.50 1.81 -4.27
CA ALA A 16 -6.75 1.58 -5.69
C ALA A 16 -6.17 0.24 -6.18
N ALA A 17 -4.97 -0.13 -5.73
CA ALA A 17 -4.35 -1.39 -6.09
C ALA A 17 -5.11 -2.61 -5.51
N VAL A 18 -5.53 -2.54 -4.24
CA VAL A 18 -6.35 -3.59 -3.61
C VAL A 18 -7.68 -3.74 -4.36
N ALA A 19 -8.35 -2.62 -4.66
CA ALA A 19 -9.60 -2.64 -5.43
C ALA A 19 -9.39 -3.27 -6.82
N GLY A 20 -8.29 -2.97 -7.50
CA GLY A 20 -7.92 -3.59 -8.78
C GLY A 20 -7.80 -5.11 -8.68
N VAL A 21 -7.10 -5.63 -7.67
CA VAL A 21 -6.98 -7.09 -7.43
C VAL A 21 -8.35 -7.72 -7.12
N VAL A 22 -9.16 -7.08 -6.28
CA VAL A 22 -10.50 -7.57 -5.93
C VAL A 22 -11.40 -7.63 -7.17
N VAL A 23 -11.40 -6.59 -8.01
CA VAL A 23 -12.17 -6.59 -9.27
C VAL A 23 -11.66 -7.65 -10.23
N ALA A 24 -10.35 -7.79 -10.39
CA ALA A 24 -9.73 -8.79 -11.27
C ALA A 24 -10.01 -10.23 -10.83
N THR A 25 -10.28 -10.45 -9.54
CA THR A 25 -10.51 -11.78 -8.95
C THR A 25 -12.00 -12.10 -8.70
N ASN A 26 -12.91 -11.14 -8.93
CA ASN A 26 -14.34 -11.23 -8.58
C ASN A 26 -15.22 -12.12 -9.50
N GLY A 27 -14.62 -12.96 -10.36
CA GLY A 27 -15.36 -13.85 -11.27
C GLY A 27 -15.34 -15.35 -10.92
N GLY A 28 -14.53 -15.78 -9.95
CA GLY A 28 -14.19 -17.21 -9.78
C GLY A 28 -14.27 -17.78 -8.36
N GLY A 29 -14.90 -17.10 -7.39
CA GLY A 29 -14.92 -17.57 -5.99
C GLY A 29 -13.56 -17.43 -5.28
N SER A 30 -12.78 -16.41 -5.67
CA SER A 30 -11.36 -16.33 -5.34
C SER A 30 -11.11 -15.96 -3.88
N PHE A 31 -10.62 -16.94 -3.11
CA PHE A 31 -9.98 -16.78 -1.80
C PHE A 31 -8.95 -15.64 -1.80
N VAL A 32 -8.37 -15.31 -2.97
CA VAL A 32 -7.40 -14.22 -3.13
C VAL A 32 -8.03 -12.84 -3.03
N GLY A 33 -9.24 -12.64 -3.58
CA GLY A 33 -9.96 -11.36 -3.45
C GLY A 33 -10.37 -11.09 -1.99
N LEU A 34 -10.81 -12.12 -1.28
CA LEU A 34 -11.07 -12.05 0.17
C LEU A 34 -9.77 -11.86 0.96
N GLY A 35 -8.71 -12.59 0.61
CA GLY A 35 -7.37 -12.42 1.19
C GLY A 35 -6.89 -10.97 1.05
N ALA A 36 -7.01 -10.38 -0.14
CA ALA A 36 -6.66 -9.00 -0.43
C ALA A 36 -7.39 -8.00 0.47
N LEU A 37 -8.70 -8.19 0.67
CA LEU A 37 -9.50 -7.36 1.57
C LEU A 37 -9.03 -7.51 3.02
N LEU A 38 -8.86 -8.74 3.51
CA LEU A 38 -8.45 -9.01 4.89
C LEU A 38 -7.03 -8.52 5.20
N THR A 39 -6.08 -8.74 4.30
CA THR A 39 -4.70 -8.25 4.50
C THR A 39 -4.64 -6.74 4.37
N SER A 40 -5.52 -6.11 3.58
CA SER A 40 -5.54 -4.65 3.42
C SER A 40 -5.98 -3.92 4.69
N LEU A 41 -6.84 -4.54 5.52
CA LEU A 41 -7.28 -4.01 6.80
C LEU A 41 -6.11 -3.74 7.77
N VAL A 42 -5.03 -4.53 7.65
CA VAL A 42 -3.83 -4.39 8.48
C VAL A 42 -2.72 -3.65 7.74
N ALA A 43 -2.54 -3.94 6.44
CA ALA A 43 -1.48 -3.33 5.64
C ALA A 43 -1.67 -1.81 5.49
N LEU A 44 -2.87 -1.33 5.14
CA LEU A 44 -3.15 0.10 4.97
C LEU A 44 -2.80 0.94 6.22
N PRO A 45 -3.29 0.59 7.43
CA PRO A 45 -2.93 1.35 8.62
C PRO A 45 -1.45 1.21 8.99
N LEU A 46 -0.82 0.05 8.77
CA LEU A 46 0.62 -0.11 8.99
C LEU A 46 1.45 0.77 8.05
N THR A 47 1.09 0.87 6.77
CA THR A 47 1.80 1.75 5.82
C THR A 47 1.63 3.22 6.21
N ALA A 48 0.42 3.62 6.60
CA ALA A 48 0.14 4.97 7.08
C ALA A 48 0.95 5.29 8.35
N LEU A 49 1.03 4.35 9.29
CA LEU A 49 1.81 4.49 10.52
C LEU A 49 3.32 4.55 10.24
N ALA A 50 3.81 3.71 9.33
CA ALA A 50 5.21 3.70 8.89
C ALA A 50 5.60 5.03 8.23
N ASN A 51 4.73 5.58 7.37
CA ASN A 51 4.95 6.87 6.73
C ASN A 51 4.85 8.02 7.74
N ALA A 52 3.92 7.97 8.69
CA ALA A 52 3.81 8.95 9.78
C ALA A 52 5.05 8.94 10.70
N LEU A 53 5.56 7.75 11.05
CA LEU A 53 6.78 7.58 11.84
C LEU A 53 8.02 8.02 11.06
N ALA A 54 8.05 7.76 9.75
CA ALA A 54 9.10 8.24 8.86
C ALA A 54 9.13 9.77 8.79
N LEU A 55 7.98 10.45 8.73
CA LEU A 55 7.93 11.92 8.77
C LEU A 55 8.26 12.49 10.17
N ARG A 56 7.90 11.79 11.25
CA ARG A 56 8.13 12.28 12.63
C ARG A 56 9.58 12.15 13.12
N ARG A 57 10.35 11.21 12.58
CA ARG A 57 11.70 10.87 13.09
C ARG A 57 12.86 11.50 12.33
N GLN A 58 12.63 12.36 11.35
CA GLN A 58 13.70 12.82 10.46
C GLN A 58 14.22 14.24 10.79
N PRO A 59 15.56 14.42 10.95
CA PRO A 59 16.28 15.67 10.62
C PRO A 59 16.08 16.00 9.12
N PRO A 60 16.62 17.11 8.56
CA PRO A 60 16.35 17.51 7.17
C PRO A 60 16.98 16.50 6.16
N LEU A 61 16.31 15.38 5.94
CA LEU A 61 16.63 14.44 4.88
C LEU A 61 16.15 15.05 3.56
N HIS A 62 16.99 14.91 2.54
CA HIS A 62 16.69 15.36 1.19
C HIS A 62 15.32 14.82 0.75
N PRO A 63 14.42 15.66 0.19
CA PRO A 63 13.03 15.28 -0.10
C PRO A 63 12.91 14.06 -1.01
N LEU A 64 13.94 13.80 -1.84
CA LEU A 64 14.03 12.62 -2.69
C LEU A 64 14.12 11.30 -1.90
N VAL A 65 14.84 11.29 -0.77
CA VAL A 65 14.98 10.10 0.09
C VAL A 65 13.67 9.79 0.80
N LEU A 66 12.95 10.84 1.23
CA LEU A 66 11.62 10.70 1.81
C LEU A 66 10.62 10.16 0.78
N ALA A 67 10.62 10.70 -0.43
CA ALA A 67 9.77 10.23 -1.52
C ALA A 67 10.04 8.76 -1.89
N ALA A 68 11.32 8.36 -2.00
CA ALA A 68 11.70 6.98 -2.30
C ALA A 68 11.24 6.01 -1.21
N ARG A 69 11.39 6.38 0.07
CA ARG A 69 10.97 5.55 1.21
C ARG A 69 9.46 5.38 1.25
N ILE A 70 8.71 6.46 1.01
CA ILE A 70 7.24 6.43 0.93
C ILE A 70 6.79 5.59 -0.26
N MET A 71 7.39 5.75 -1.45
CA MET A 71 7.07 4.90 -2.59
C MET A 71 7.34 3.43 -2.29
N TYR A 72 8.48 3.10 -1.66
CA TYR A 72 8.83 1.72 -1.33
C TYR A 72 7.82 1.07 -0.39
N THR A 73 7.46 1.73 0.71
CA THR A 73 6.45 1.19 1.65
C THR A 73 5.07 1.09 0.99
N THR A 74 4.73 2.04 0.12
CA THR A 74 3.45 2.07 -0.59
C THR A 74 3.33 0.94 -1.61
N LEU A 75 4.38 0.70 -2.43
CA LEU A 75 4.35 -0.29 -3.49
C LEU A 75 4.56 -1.73 -3.01
N LEU A 76 5.28 -1.93 -1.90
CA LEU A 76 5.66 -3.27 -1.45
C LEU A 76 4.45 -4.17 -1.23
N TYR A 77 3.43 -3.68 -0.53
CA TYR A 77 2.19 -4.43 -0.28
C TYR A 77 1.39 -4.77 -1.57
N PRO A 78 1.03 -3.81 -2.43
CA PRO A 78 0.28 -4.11 -3.65
C PRO A 78 1.05 -4.96 -4.66
N VAL A 79 2.39 -4.86 -4.71
CA VAL A 79 3.20 -5.75 -5.55
C VAL A 79 3.14 -7.19 -5.05
N LEU A 80 3.27 -7.41 -3.74
CA LEU A 80 3.13 -8.75 -3.15
C LEU A 80 1.72 -9.32 -3.38
N LEU A 81 0.70 -8.47 -3.28
CA LEU A 81 -0.69 -8.87 -3.51
C LEU A 81 -0.93 -9.25 -4.98
N ALA A 82 -0.42 -8.46 -5.92
CA ALA A 82 -0.51 -8.75 -7.35
C ALA A 82 0.22 -10.06 -7.70
N LEU A 83 1.41 -10.29 -7.14
CA LEU A 83 2.15 -11.54 -7.33
C LEU A 83 1.34 -12.74 -6.81
N ALA A 84 0.79 -12.63 -5.60
CA ALA A 84 -0.05 -13.68 -5.02
C ALA A 84 -1.29 -13.96 -5.88
N ALA A 85 -1.90 -12.93 -6.46
CA ALA A 85 -3.01 -13.10 -7.40
C ALA A 85 -2.61 -13.80 -8.68
N THR A 86 -1.46 -13.48 -9.27
CA THR A 86 -0.98 -14.15 -10.49
C THR A 86 -0.55 -15.59 -10.28
N LEU A 87 -0.10 -15.96 -9.07
CA LEU A 87 0.29 -17.34 -8.75
C LEU A 87 -0.90 -18.25 -8.42
N ALA A 88 -2.06 -17.66 -8.14
CA ALA A 88 -3.26 -18.36 -7.70
C ALA A 88 -4.30 -18.58 -8.82
N THR A 89 -4.06 -18.04 -10.01
CA THR A 89 -4.83 -18.26 -11.25
C THR A 89 -4.15 -19.31 -12.11
#